data_AF-A0A7S4SQT8-F1
#
_entry.id   AF-A0A7S4SQT8-F1
#
_cell.length_a   1.000
_cell.length_b   1.000
_cell.length_c   1.000
_cell.angle_alpha   90.00
_cell.angle_beta   90.00
_cell.angle_gamma   90.00
#
_symmetry.space_group_name_H-M   'P 1'
#
loop_
_entity.id
_entity.type
_entity.pdbx_description
1 polymer ?
#
loop_
_entity_poly.entity_id
_entity_poly.type
_entity_poly.pdbx_seq_one_letter_code
_entity_poly.pdbx_strand_id
1 'polypeptide(L)'
;TANDNTKETITEYKTPRGKVILPSSNPLVVWIDANTASAAEIFASALRDNCRASIMGERSFGKGLIQSAITLDDGRKLVLTVARYVTPNYNDIQGKGIVPDVDGAATGSVPPSFMPNFIRSDTSYVKFDELRENLSKSCQPPRK
;
A
#
# COMPACT_ATOMS: atom_id res chain seq x y z
N THR A 1 49.56 3.16 -1.37
CA THR A 1 48.66 2.01 -1.46
C THR A 1 47.66 2.11 -0.31
N ALA A 2 46.48 2.67 -0.58
CA ALA A 2 45.42 2.77 0.42
C ALA A 2 44.45 1.60 0.21
N ASN A 3 44.38 0.69 1.18
CA ASN A 3 43.43 -0.41 1.19
C ASN A 3 42.09 0.10 1.75
N ASP A 4 41.11 0.18 0.86
CA ASP A 4 39.70 0.41 1.17
C ASP A 4 39.06 -0.91 1.65
N ASN A 5 38.70 -0.98 2.93
CA ASN A 5 38.20 -2.20 3.59
C ASN A 5 36.93 -1.94 4.42
N THR A 6 36.09 -0.97 4.08
CA THR A 6 34.76 -0.85 4.70
C THR A 6 33.76 -1.76 4.00
N LYS A 7 33.76 -3.05 4.37
CA LYS A 7 32.60 -3.93 4.09
C LYS A 7 31.43 -3.45 4.94
N GLU A 8 30.48 -2.74 4.33
CA GLU A 8 29.19 -2.44 4.95
C GLU A 8 28.46 -3.74 5.30
N THR A 9 28.24 -3.98 6.59
CA THR A 9 27.47 -5.14 7.05
C THR A 9 25.99 -4.88 6.81
N ILE A 10 25.44 -5.43 5.73
CA ILE A 10 24.00 -5.37 5.44
C ILE A 10 23.27 -6.20 6.51
N THR A 11 22.50 -5.53 7.38
CA THR A 11 21.64 -6.23 8.35
C THR A 11 20.43 -6.78 7.63
N GLU A 12 20.33 -8.10 7.48
CA GLU A 12 19.18 -8.73 6.83
C GLU A 12 17.98 -8.85 7.78
N TYR A 13 16.84 -8.27 7.40
CA TYR A 13 15.56 -8.47 8.08
C TYR A 13 14.71 -9.47 7.29
N LYS A 14 14.60 -10.71 7.76
CA LYS A 14 13.81 -11.77 7.10
C LYS A 14 12.44 -11.92 7.72
N THR A 15 11.41 -12.00 6.89
CA THR A 15 10.08 -12.44 7.32
C THR A 15 10.08 -13.95 7.60
N PRO A 16 9.52 -14.42 8.72
CA PRO A 16 9.48 -15.85 9.04
C PRO A 16 8.64 -16.64 8.03
N ARG A 17 9.15 -17.79 7.56
CA ARG A 17 8.40 -18.72 6.70
C ARG A 17 7.41 -19.53 7.55
N GLY A 18 6.25 -19.87 6.98
CA GLY A 18 5.25 -20.77 7.59
C GLY A 18 4.45 -20.19 8.76
N LYS A 19 4.70 -18.94 9.16
CA LYS A 19 3.96 -18.25 10.22
C LYS A 19 3.10 -17.16 9.61
N VAL A 20 1.77 -17.35 9.59
CA VAL A 20 0.82 -16.28 9.27
C VAL A 20 0.85 -15.28 10.42
N ILE A 21 1.40 -14.09 10.17
CA ILE A 21 1.54 -13.04 11.19
C ILE A 21 0.18 -12.40 11.50
N LEU A 22 -0.72 -12.33 10.50
CA LEU A 22 -2.04 -11.72 10.61
C LEU A 22 -3.11 -12.71 10.13
N PRO A 23 -3.81 -13.40 11.04
CA PRO A 23 -4.93 -14.28 10.68
C PRO A 23 -6.00 -13.53 9.88
N SER A 24 -6.72 -14.24 9.01
CA SER A 24 -7.80 -13.66 8.20
C SER A 24 -8.97 -13.11 9.03
N SER A 25 -9.17 -13.63 10.24
CA SER A 25 -10.17 -13.15 11.20
C SER A 25 -9.82 -11.83 11.84
N ASN A 26 -8.53 -11.44 11.82
CA ASN A 26 -8.10 -10.22 12.51
C ASN A 26 -8.48 -8.99 11.67
N PRO A 27 -9.03 -7.95 12.32
CA PRO A 27 -9.29 -6.69 11.64
C PRO A 27 -7.99 -6.14 11.07
N LEU A 28 -8.07 -5.61 9.86
CA LEU A 28 -6.93 -5.02 9.16
C LEU A 28 -7.33 -3.65 8.65
N VAL A 29 -6.42 -2.72 8.88
CA VAL A 29 -6.51 -1.35 8.37
C VAL A 29 -5.21 -1.07 7.64
N VAL A 30 -5.33 -0.51 6.45
CA VAL A 30 -4.16 -0.10 5.65
C VAL A 30 -4.11 1.40 5.67
N TRP A 31 -3.04 1.94 6.24
CA TRP A 31 -2.77 3.37 6.23
C TRP A 31 -2.13 3.78 4.90
N ILE A 32 -2.67 4.81 4.26
CA ILE A 32 -2.14 5.40 3.03
C ILE A 32 -2.02 6.93 3.15
N ASP A 33 -1.22 7.51 2.28
CA ASP A 33 -1.01 8.95 2.18
C ASP A 33 -0.80 9.37 0.71
N ALA A 34 -0.59 10.67 0.48
CA ALA A 34 -0.32 11.21 -0.85
C ALA A 34 0.95 10.66 -1.54
N ASN A 35 1.86 10.03 -0.80
CA ASN A 35 3.07 9.40 -1.33
C ASN A 35 2.86 7.93 -1.70
N THR A 36 1.75 7.33 -1.27
CA THR A 36 1.37 5.98 -1.64
C THR A 36 1.08 5.93 -3.13
N ALA A 37 1.89 5.19 -3.89
CA ALA A 37 1.84 5.20 -5.36
C ALA A 37 2.08 3.80 -5.96
N SER A 38 1.60 3.57 -7.18
CA SER A 38 1.90 2.37 -7.99
C SER A 38 1.46 1.08 -7.29
N ALA A 39 2.35 0.09 -7.12
CA ALA A 39 2.04 -1.20 -6.51
C ALA A 39 1.38 -1.09 -5.12
N ALA A 40 1.69 -0.04 -4.35
CA ALA A 40 1.06 0.19 -3.05
C ALA A 40 -0.43 0.54 -3.18
N GLU A 41 -0.82 1.26 -4.23
CA GLU A 41 -2.23 1.60 -4.51
C GLU A 41 -3.02 0.36 -4.95
N ILE A 42 -2.40 -0.51 -5.73
CA ILE A 42 -2.99 -1.81 -6.11
C ILE A 42 -3.18 -2.68 -4.87
N PHE A 43 -2.17 -2.76 -4.03
CA PHE A 43 -2.23 -3.55 -2.79
C PHE A 43 -3.35 -3.07 -1.87
N ALA A 44 -3.42 -1.76 -1.61
CA ALA A 44 -4.46 -1.16 -0.78
C ALA A 44 -5.86 -1.41 -1.38
N SER A 45 -6.06 -1.09 -2.66
CA SER A 45 -7.35 -1.26 -3.32
C SER A 45 -7.77 -2.73 -3.43
N ALA A 46 -6.85 -3.66 -3.64
CA ALA A 46 -7.15 -5.08 -3.66
C ALA A 46 -7.66 -5.58 -2.30
N LEU A 47 -7.05 -5.14 -1.19
CA LEU A 47 -7.53 -5.49 0.15
C LEU A 47 -8.89 -4.87 0.46
N ARG A 48 -9.11 -3.61 0.08
CA ARG A 48 -10.38 -2.93 0.27
C ARG A 48 -11.51 -3.56 -0.54
N ASP A 49 -11.32 -3.68 -1.84
CA ASP A 49 -12.35 -4.15 -2.77
C ASP A 49 -12.69 -5.64 -2.56
N ASN A 50 -11.81 -6.42 -1.91
CA ASN A 50 -12.08 -7.80 -1.48
C ASN A 50 -12.56 -7.90 -0.02
N CYS A 51 -13.00 -6.81 0.59
CA CYS A 51 -13.56 -6.78 1.95
C CYS A 51 -12.60 -7.29 3.03
N ARG A 52 -11.28 -7.19 2.79
CA ARG A 52 -10.24 -7.69 3.70
C ARG A 52 -9.74 -6.61 4.66
N ALA A 53 -9.69 -5.36 4.22
CA ALA A 53 -9.21 -4.25 5.03
C ALA A 53 -9.95 -2.95 4.72
N SER A 54 -10.06 -2.07 5.70
CA SER A 54 -10.46 -0.67 5.47
C SER A 54 -9.21 0.17 5.19
N ILE A 55 -9.36 1.20 4.37
CA ILE A 55 -8.29 2.14 4.02
C ILE A 55 -8.44 3.40 4.88
N MET A 56 -7.35 3.85 5.48
CA MET A 56 -7.33 5.02 6.35
C MET A 56 -6.20 5.97 5.97
N GLY A 57 -6.36 7.26 6.22
CA GLY A 57 -5.32 8.27 6.00
C GLY A 57 -5.76 9.30 4.97
N GLU A 58 -4.92 9.55 3.96
CA GLU A 58 -5.17 10.55 2.92
C GLU A 58 -5.30 9.89 1.53
N ARG A 59 -5.82 10.63 0.54
CA ARG A 59 -5.88 10.15 -0.84
C ARG A 59 -4.47 9.83 -1.36
N SER A 60 -4.33 8.69 -2.02
CA SER A 60 -3.06 8.28 -2.65
C SER A 60 -2.72 9.05 -3.93
N PHE A 61 -1.50 8.87 -4.45
CA PHE A 61 -0.96 9.66 -5.55
C PHE A 61 -1.74 9.55 -6.87
N GLY A 62 -2.22 8.37 -7.24
CA GLY A 62 -2.85 8.08 -8.52
C GLY A 62 -1.88 7.69 -9.63
N LYS A 63 -0.83 6.92 -9.32
CA LYS A 63 0.13 6.41 -10.31
C LYS A 63 -0.33 5.06 -10.83
N GLY A 64 -1.27 5.11 -11.76
CA GLY A 64 -1.93 3.93 -12.32
C GLY A 64 -1.30 3.40 -13.61
N LEU A 65 -0.25 3.99 -14.17
CA LEU A 65 0.30 3.58 -15.47
C LEU A 65 1.49 2.62 -15.36
N ILE A 66 1.53 1.63 -16.26
CA ILE A 66 2.65 0.69 -16.43
C ILE A 66 3.48 1.15 -17.62
N GLN A 67 4.77 1.34 -17.38
CA GLN A 67 5.71 1.76 -18.41
C GLN A 67 6.70 0.62 -18.71
N SER A 68 7.01 0.46 -19.99
CA SER A 68 8.05 -0.46 -20.48
C SER A 68 9.16 0.34 -21.15
N ALA A 69 10.40 -0.08 -20.96
CA ALA A 69 11.56 0.48 -21.64
C ALA A 69 11.96 -0.43 -22.80
N ILE A 70 11.79 0.05 -24.03
CA ILE A 70 12.16 -0.66 -25.26
C ILE A 70 13.53 -0.14 -25.70
N THR A 71 14.50 -1.03 -25.83
CA THR A 71 15.85 -0.66 -26.33
C THR A 71 15.83 -0.58 -27.86
N LEU A 72 16.38 0.51 -28.41
CA LEU A 72 16.53 0.73 -29.85
C LEU A 72 17.88 0.21 -30.34
N ASP A 73 18.04 0.06 -31.66
CA ASP A 73 19.23 -0.51 -32.30
C ASP A 73 20.53 0.27 -32.00
N ASP A 74 20.42 1.55 -31.65
CA ASP A 74 21.55 2.41 -31.28
C ASP A 74 21.78 2.51 -29.76
N GLY A 75 21.14 1.64 -28.97
CA GLY A 75 21.30 1.55 -27.52
C GLY A 75 20.49 2.57 -26.71
N ARG A 76 19.72 3.46 -27.36
CA ARG A 76 18.78 4.36 -26.66
C ARG A 76 17.56 3.59 -26.14
N LYS A 77 16.79 4.20 -25.23
CA LYS A 77 15.57 3.62 -24.66
C LYS A 77 14.35 4.47 -24.94
N LEU A 78 13.29 3.85 -25.46
CA LEU A 78 11.95 4.41 -25.53
C LEU A 78 11.16 3.96 -24.31
N VAL A 79 10.74 4.90 -23.47
CA VAL A 79 9.83 4.61 -22.35
C VAL A 79 8.41 4.81 -22.85
N LEU A 80 7.67 3.71 -22.98
CA LEU A 80 6.31 3.71 -23.48
C LEU A 80 5.35 3.23 -22.39
N THR A 81 4.25 3.96 -22.21
CA THR A 81 3.13 3.49 -21.39
C THR A 81 2.41 2.38 -22.14
N VAL A 82 2.39 1.18 -21.55
CA VAL A 82 1.85 -0.03 -22.20
C VAL A 82 0.55 -0.51 -21.58
N ALA A 83 0.24 -0.10 -20.35
CA ALA A 83 -0.96 -0.52 -19.65
C ALA A 83 -1.31 0.43 -18.49
N ARG A 84 -2.46 0.18 -17.86
CA ARG A 84 -2.92 0.85 -16.63
C ARG A 84 -3.46 -0.17 -15.63
N TYR A 85 -3.33 0.16 -14.34
CA TYR A 85 -3.91 -0.58 -13.23
C TYR A 85 -5.37 -0.19 -13.04
N VAL A 86 -6.19 -1.21 -12.75
CA VAL A 86 -7.58 -1.07 -12.33
C VAL A 86 -7.79 -1.85 -11.04
N THR A 87 -8.65 -1.34 -10.16
CA THR A 87 -9.00 -2.06 -8.93
C THR A 87 -9.89 -3.28 -9.25
N PRO A 88 -10.07 -4.23 -8.32
CA PRO A 88 -10.99 -5.36 -8.53
C PRO A 88 -12.43 -4.94 -8.90
N ASN A 89 -12.87 -3.78 -8.42
CA ASN A 89 -14.15 -3.18 -8.79
C ASN A 89 -14.09 -2.35 -10.10
N TYR A 90 -13.05 -2.55 -10.93
CA TYR A 90 -12.82 -1.87 -12.21
C TYR A 90 -12.67 -0.35 -12.15
N ASN A 91 -12.30 0.21 -10.99
CA ASN A 91 -12.01 1.63 -10.88
C ASN A 91 -10.60 1.95 -11.43
N ASP A 92 -10.48 3.07 -12.14
CA ASP A 92 -9.18 3.57 -12.58
C ASP A 92 -8.42 4.24 -11.43
N ILE A 93 -7.12 3.94 -11.32
CA ILE A 93 -6.22 4.55 -10.33
C ILE A 93 -5.58 5.81 -10.90
N GLN A 94 -5.34 5.87 -12.22
CA GLN A 94 -4.54 6.92 -12.83
C GLN A 94 -5.17 8.30 -12.65
N GLY A 95 -4.43 9.22 -12.03
CA GLY A 95 -4.85 10.60 -11.77
C GLY A 95 -5.95 10.75 -10.71
N LYS A 96 -6.47 9.64 -10.17
CA LYS A 96 -7.53 9.63 -9.15
C LYS A 96 -7.01 9.21 -7.78
N GLY A 97 -6.10 8.24 -7.74
CA GLY A 97 -5.66 7.59 -6.51
C GLY A 97 -6.77 6.78 -5.85
N ILE A 98 -6.45 6.27 -4.67
CA ILE A 98 -7.34 5.55 -3.77
C ILE A 98 -7.80 6.54 -2.72
N VAL A 99 -9.12 6.75 -2.66
CA VAL A 99 -9.75 7.54 -1.59
C VAL A 99 -9.86 6.64 -0.35
N PRO A 100 -9.40 7.11 0.83
CA PRO A 100 -9.53 6.34 2.07
C PRO A 100 -11.00 6.23 2.49
N ASP A 101 -11.34 5.14 3.16
CA ASP A 101 -12.67 4.93 3.75
C ASP A 101 -12.83 5.78 5.02
N VAL A 102 -11.73 6.04 5.72
CA VAL A 102 -11.65 6.91 6.89
C VAL A 102 -10.54 7.94 6.72
N ASP A 103 -10.90 9.21 6.79
CA ASP A 103 -9.96 10.32 6.75
C ASP A 103 -9.11 10.35 8.02
N GLY A 104 -7.79 10.20 7.88
CA GLY A 104 -6.85 10.18 9.01
C GLY A 104 -6.75 11.51 9.76
N ALA A 105 -6.98 12.65 9.08
CA ALA A 105 -7.00 13.96 9.71
C ALA A 105 -8.25 14.13 10.59
N ALA A 106 -9.39 13.57 10.16
CA ALA A 106 -10.65 13.65 10.89
C ALA A 106 -10.65 12.85 12.21
N THR A 107 -9.82 11.82 12.31
CA THR A 107 -9.70 10.97 13.51
C THR A 107 -8.56 11.39 14.44
N GLY A 108 -7.82 12.46 14.11
CA GLY A 108 -6.62 12.88 14.85
C GLY A 108 -5.52 11.80 14.86
N SER A 109 -5.61 10.84 13.94
CA SER A 109 -4.69 9.73 13.87
C SER A 109 -3.44 10.17 13.13
N VAL A 110 -2.29 10.02 13.79
CA VAL A 110 -1.00 10.29 13.15
C VAL A 110 -0.55 9.06 12.37
N PRO A 111 0.08 9.22 11.20
CA PRO A 111 0.65 8.09 10.48
C PRO A 111 1.65 7.36 11.41
N PRO A 112 1.77 6.03 11.30
CA PRO A 112 2.79 5.29 12.04
C PRO A 112 4.19 5.81 11.67
N SER A 113 4.79 6.58 12.57
CA SER A 113 6.18 7.03 12.41
C SER A 113 7.11 5.83 12.53
N PHE A 114 7.91 5.56 11.50
CA PHE A 114 8.96 4.54 11.58
C PHE A 114 10.10 5.07 12.47
N MET A 115 10.00 4.82 13.77
CA MET A 115 11.10 5.05 14.70
C MET A 115 11.92 3.76 14.83
N PRO A 116 13.21 3.75 14.45
CA PRO A 116 14.05 2.58 14.68
C PRO A 116 14.05 2.26 16.19
N ASN A 117 13.78 0.99 16.53
CA ASN A 117 13.63 0.43 17.88
C ASN A 117 12.31 0.70 18.62
N PHE A 118 11.36 1.44 18.03
CA PHE A 118 10.00 1.61 18.55
C PHE A 118 8.98 1.13 17.52
N ILE A 119 8.79 -0.19 17.40
CA ILE A 119 7.59 -0.73 16.73
C ILE A 119 6.44 -0.67 17.75
N ARG A 120 5.99 0.54 18.05
CA ARG A 120 4.64 0.77 18.59
C ARG A 120 4.01 1.84 17.74
N SER A 121 3.38 1.42 16.66
CA SER A 121 2.31 2.18 16.02
C SER A 121 1.23 2.35 17.09
N ASP A 122 1.09 3.54 17.66
CA ASP A 122 -0.02 3.83 18.55
C ASP A 122 -1.32 3.76 17.74
N THR A 123 -1.99 2.62 17.86
CA THR A 123 -3.25 2.32 17.16
C THR A 123 -4.46 2.57 18.05
N SER A 124 -4.29 3.20 19.22
CA SER A 124 -5.39 3.50 20.15
C SER A 124 -6.49 4.37 19.52
N TYR A 125 -6.14 5.16 18.49
CA TYR A 125 -7.07 5.99 17.74
C TYR A 125 -7.86 5.24 16.66
N VAL A 126 -7.50 3.99 16.36
CA VAL A 126 -8.16 3.17 15.34
C VAL A 126 -9.26 2.35 16.00
N LYS A 127 -10.53 2.74 15.79
CA LYS A 127 -11.70 2.00 16.25
C LYS A 127 -12.00 0.83 15.31
N PHE A 128 -11.34 -0.30 15.54
CA PHE A 128 -11.42 -1.47 14.64
C PHE A 128 -12.84 -2.06 14.50
N ASP A 129 -13.68 -1.99 15.53
CA ASP A 129 -15.06 -2.48 15.45
C ASP A 129 -15.92 -1.65 14.50
N GLU A 130 -15.78 -0.32 14.55
CA GLU A 130 -16.45 0.61 13.65
C GLU A 130 -15.98 0.43 12.20
N LEU A 131 -14.67 0.24 12.01
CA LEU A 131 -14.11 -0.03 10.68
C LEU A 131 -14.62 -1.35 10.09
N ARG A 132 -14.82 -2.38 10.92
CA ARG A 132 -15.36 -3.67 10.49
C ARG A 132 -16.82 -3.55 10.08
N GLU A 133 -17.60 -2.75 10.78
CA GLU A 133 -18.99 -2.46 10.44
C GLU A 133 -19.11 -1.60 9.17
N ASN A 134 -18.24 -0.62 9.00
CA ASN A 134 -18.23 0.21 7.79
C ASN A 134 -17.78 -0.58 6.56
N LEU A 135 -16.77 -1.46 6.71
CA LEU A 135 -16.34 -2.36 5.64
C LEU A 135 -17.44 -3.35 5.24
N SER A 136 -18.21 -3.87 6.20
CA SER A 136 -19.31 -4.80 5.89
C SER A 136 -20.49 -4.12 5.17
N LYS A 137 -20.71 -2.81 5.40
CA LYS A 137 -21.74 -2.01 4.73
C LYS A 137 -21.35 -1.62 3.30
N SER A 138 -20.09 -1.26 3.07
CA SER A 138 -19.62 -0.74 1.77
C SER A 138 -19.22 -1.84 0.79
N CYS A 139 -18.97 -3.07 1.28
CA CYS A 139 -18.30 -4.07 0.49
C CYS A 139 -19.23 -5.15 -0.07
N GLN A 140 -19.23 -5.30 -1.40
CA GLN A 140 -19.76 -6.46 -2.09
C GLN A 140 -18.58 -7.26 -2.66
N PRO A 141 -18.39 -8.54 -2.30
CA PRO A 141 -17.32 -9.32 -2.88
C PRO A 141 -17.50 -9.41 -4.41
N PRO A 142 -16.42 -9.36 -5.19
CA PRO A 142 -16.51 -9.42 -6.65
C PRO A 142 -17.23 -10.71 -7.08
N ARG A 143 -18.18 -10.57 -8.02
CA ARG A 143 -18.86 -11.74 -8.61
C ARG A 143 -17.81 -12.58 -9.33
N LYS A 144 -17.75 -13.87 -8.99
CA LYS A 144 -16.87 -14.86 -9.64
C LYS A 144 -17.13 -14.97 -11.14
#